data_AF-A0A7W1W4Y4-F1
#
_entry.id   AF-A0A7W1W4Y4-F1
#
_cell.length_a   1.000
_cell.length_b   1.000
_cell.length_c   1.000
_cell.angle_alpha   90.00
_cell.angle_beta   90.00
_cell.angle_gamma   90.00
#
_symmetry.space_group_name_H-M   'P 1'
#
loop_
_entity.id
_entity.type
_entity.pdbx_description
1 polymer ?
#
loop_
_entity_poly.entity_id
_entity_poly.type
_entity_poly.pdbx_seq_one_letter_code
_entity_poly.pdbx_strand_id
1 'polypeptide(L)'
;MPKIKNLDREFYDNFKSLNIRGYAAPHNLTLNLDDKKGYNGRTLLLLTGWTDYAFSSDNLAASQSGKSLFLPKLQVKNKKGEWQTVIESIGISIGRPQTLVVDLTGEFLSNSREVRIVTNFKTYWDKIEVSTSEQKDVKTIEMQPVQADLRERGFSEEMKYGEMITTNYDRVLNDKRWKYFSGTFTRLGAVNQLLEAIDDVFVISKTGDELVLSFEALPELPKNKKYTFLLFADGYSKEMDINSGSPDQVFPLPFKRMKKYPYAADEQFPMTEEKRRIYDEYTTRPVRDVLPSIELGVK
;
A
#
# COMPACT_ATOMS: atom_id res chain seq x y z
N MET A 1 -25.13 -7.29 8.24
CA MET A 1 -24.66 -6.08 8.96
C MET A 1 -24.76 -4.88 8.01
N PRO A 2 -25.37 -3.74 8.39
CA PRO A 2 -25.59 -2.60 7.48
C PRO A 2 -24.31 -1.95 6.93
N LYS A 3 -23.34 -1.64 7.80
CA LYS A 3 -22.08 -0.94 7.51
C LYS A 3 -21.03 -1.71 6.66
N ILE A 4 -21.40 -2.85 6.08
CA ILE A 4 -20.47 -3.65 5.24
C ILE A 4 -21.11 -4.08 3.91
N LYS A 5 -22.16 -3.36 3.46
CA LYS A 5 -22.95 -3.73 2.28
C LYS A 5 -22.61 -2.94 1.03
N ASN A 6 -22.26 -1.67 1.19
CA ASN A 6 -22.13 -0.71 0.10
C ASN A 6 -20.76 -0.05 0.15
N LEU A 7 -20.32 0.56 -0.95
CA LEU A 7 -19.12 1.39 -0.97
C LEU A 7 -19.52 2.85 -0.72
N ASP A 8 -19.98 3.14 0.49
CA ASP A 8 -20.49 4.45 0.89
C ASP A 8 -19.59 5.17 1.91
N ARG A 9 -18.52 4.51 2.38
CA ARG A 9 -17.56 5.01 3.38
C ARG A 9 -18.18 5.16 4.76
N GLU A 10 -19.31 4.52 5.02
CA GLU A 10 -19.86 4.34 6.37
C GLU A 10 -19.26 3.08 7.02
N PHE A 11 -18.01 3.21 7.46
CA PHE A 11 -17.22 2.06 7.85
C PHE A 11 -17.74 1.32 9.09
N TYR A 12 -17.63 -0.01 9.05
CA TYR A 12 -17.62 -0.86 10.23
C TYR A 12 -16.31 -0.68 11.00
N ASP A 13 -16.43 -0.17 12.21
CA ASP A 13 -15.38 0.39 13.06
C ASP A 13 -15.49 -0.12 14.51
N ASN A 14 -16.01 -1.33 14.70
CA ASN A 14 -16.31 -1.88 16.02
C ASN A 14 -15.05 -2.39 16.74
N PHE A 15 -14.22 -1.46 17.19
CA PHE A 15 -13.04 -1.73 18.00
C PHE A 15 -12.77 -0.57 18.95
N LYS A 16 -12.01 -0.85 20.02
CA LYS A 16 -11.54 0.18 20.95
C LYS A 16 -10.17 0.67 20.48
N SER A 17 -10.08 1.90 20.02
CA SER A 17 -8.81 2.55 19.69
C SER A 17 -7.88 2.63 20.92
N LEU A 18 -6.59 2.48 20.70
CA LEU A 18 -5.55 2.76 21.69
C LEU A 18 -4.93 4.13 21.42
N ASN A 19 -4.22 4.68 22.41
CA ASN A 19 -3.53 5.97 22.28
C ASN A 19 -2.20 5.85 21.50
N ILE A 20 -2.20 5.09 20.40
CA ILE A 20 -1.11 4.93 19.44
C ILE A 20 -1.78 4.71 18.09
N ARG A 21 -1.40 5.49 17.06
CA ARG A 21 -2.03 5.42 15.74
C ARG A 21 -1.93 4.01 15.17
N GLY A 22 -3.02 3.56 14.54
CA GLY A 22 -3.12 2.22 13.95
C GLY A 22 -3.28 1.05 14.93
N TYR A 23 -3.18 1.28 16.24
CA TYR A 23 -3.39 0.25 17.26
C TYR A 23 -4.81 0.30 17.85
N ALA A 24 -5.44 -0.86 17.94
CA ALA A 24 -6.70 -1.08 18.65
C ALA A 24 -6.55 -2.21 19.68
N ALA A 25 -7.50 -2.32 20.61
CA ALA A 25 -7.67 -3.55 21.36
C ALA A 25 -7.99 -4.71 20.38
N PRO A 26 -7.62 -5.97 20.71
CA PRO A 26 -8.01 -7.13 19.90
C PRO A 26 -9.52 -7.13 19.66
N HIS A 27 -9.91 -7.26 18.40
CA HIS A 27 -11.29 -7.24 17.97
C HIS A 27 -11.48 -8.26 16.85
N ASN A 28 -12.74 -8.50 16.50
CA ASN A 28 -13.09 -9.45 15.47
C ASN A 28 -14.33 -9.05 14.69
N LEU A 29 -14.41 -9.53 13.46
CA LEU A 29 -15.59 -9.51 12.63
C LEU A 29 -15.99 -10.95 12.32
N THR A 30 -17.19 -11.35 12.74
CA THR A 30 -17.74 -12.68 12.44
C THR A 30 -18.81 -12.55 11.35
N LEU A 31 -18.72 -13.40 10.33
CA LEU A 31 -19.64 -13.46 9.20
C LEU A 31 -20.23 -14.86 9.11
N ASN A 32 -21.55 -14.95 8.90
CA ASN A 32 -22.21 -16.21 8.58
C ASN A 32 -22.31 -16.34 7.04
N LEU A 33 -21.67 -17.38 6.49
CA LEU A 33 -21.69 -17.69 5.06
C LEU A 33 -22.37 -19.04 4.77
N ASP A 34 -23.23 -19.55 5.66
CA ASP A 34 -23.82 -20.91 5.57
C ASP A 34 -24.61 -21.12 4.28
N ASP A 35 -25.25 -20.06 3.77
CA ASP A 35 -25.99 -20.04 2.50
C ASP A 35 -25.09 -19.80 1.26
N LYS A 36 -23.77 -19.77 1.44
CA LYS A 36 -22.77 -19.44 0.40
C LYS A 36 -21.80 -20.61 0.13
N LYS A 37 -22.34 -21.82 0.02
CA LYS A 37 -21.57 -23.00 -0.42
C LYS A 37 -21.33 -22.89 -1.91
N GLY A 38 -20.16 -22.38 -2.30
CA GLY A 38 -19.95 -22.00 -3.69
C GLY A 38 -19.71 -23.15 -4.66
N TYR A 39 -19.55 -22.80 -5.94
CA TYR A 39 -19.39 -23.75 -7.05
C TYR A 39 -18.22 -24.70 -6.79
N ASN A 40 -18.50 -26.00 -6.69
CA ASN A 40 -17.52 -27.03 -6.32
C ASN A 40 -16.71 -26.71 -5.05
N GLY A 41 -17.34 -26.02 -4.08
CA GLY A 41 -16.68 -25.60 -2.84
C GLY A 41 -15.87 -24.31 -2.95
N ARG A 42 -15.70 -23.75 -4.15
CA ARG A 42 -14.98 -22.48 -4.36
C ARG A 42 -15.69 -21.34 -3.67
N THR A 43 -15.00 -20.67 -2.74
CA THR A 43 -15.55 -19.57 -1.96
C THR A 43 -14.49 -18.50 -1.80
N LEU A 44 -14.69 -17.33 -2.41
CA LEU A 44 -13.83 -16.17 -2.22
C LEU A 44 -14.52 -15.14 -1.34
N LEU A 45 -13.77 -14.58 -0.39
CA LEU A 45 -14.19 -13.44 0.41
C LEU A 45 -13.52 -12.18 -0.15
N LEU A 46 -14.34 -11.22 -0.57
CA LEU A 46 -13.90 -9.93 -1.09
C LEU A 46 -14.10 -8.88 0.01
N LEU A 47 -13.01 -8.40 0.57
CA LEU A 47 -13.00 -7.51 1.73
C LEU A 47 -12.53 -6.12 1.31
N THR A 48 -13.47 -5.20 1.11
CA THR A 48 -13.15 -3.81 0.77
C THR A 48 -13.17 -2.96 2.03
N GLY A 49 -12.04 -2.32 2.30
CA GLY A 49 -11.85 -1.49 3.49
C GLY A 49 -10.49 -0.80 3.46
N TRP A 50 -10.16 -0.12 4.54
CA TRP A 50 -8.86 0.52 4.74
C TRP A 50 -8.39 0.33 6.19
N THR A 51 -7.10 0.41 6.40
CA THR A 51 -6.46 0.30 7.72
C THR A 51 -5.76 1.60 8.03
N ASP A 52 -6.06 2.19 9.19
CA ASP A 52 -5.20 3.22 9.78
C ASP A 52 -3.95 2.50 10.28
N TYR A 53 -2.81 2.78 9.68
CA TYR A 53 -1.57 2.07 9.93
C TYR A 53 -0.58 2.95 10.69
N ALA A 54 0.24 2.29 11.52
CA ALA A 54 1.27 2.93 12.33
C ALA A 54 2.50 3.30 11.49
N PHE A 55 3.08 4.46 11.77
CA PHE A 55 4.34 4.93 11.21
C PHE A 55 5.52 4.64 12.17
N SER A 56 6.75 5.04 11.80
CA SER A 56 7.95 4.71 12.57
C SER A 56 7.88 5.16 14.04
N SER A 57 7.45 6.40 14.32
CA SER A 57 7.26 6.89 15.69
C SER A 57 6.18 6.14 16.48
N ASP A 58 5.08 5.74 15.82
CA ASP A 58 3.99 4.98 16.45
C ASP A 58 4.48 3.59 16.87
N ASN A 59 5.23 2.92 16.00
CA ASN A 59 5.81 1.61 16.26
C ASN A 59 6.84 1.66 17.40
N LEU A 60 7.64 2.73 17.49
CA LEU A 60 8.55 2.94 18.61
C LEU A 60 7.79 3.09 19.93
N ALA A 61 6.76 3.95 19.96
CA ALA A 61 5.91 4.15 21.14
C ALA A 61 5.19 2.85 21.57
N ALA A 62 4.76 2.04 20.60
CA ALA A 62 4.16 0.74 20.86
C ALA A 62 5.16 -0.23 21.51
N SER A 63 6.36 -0.33 20.95
CA SER A 63 7.43 -1.17 21.50
C SER A 63 7.79 -0.78 22.93
N GLN A 64 7.95 0.52 23.21
CA GLN A 64 8.26 1.04 24.54
C GLN A 64 7.13 0.81 25.56
N SER A 65 5.90 0.59 25.08
CA SER A 65 4.73 0.34 25.93
C SER A 65 4.25 -1.12 25.90
N GLY A 66 5.10 -2.05 25.44
CA GLY A 66 4.85 -3.49 25.41
C GLY A 66 3.73 -3.92 24.47
N LYS A 67 3.37 -3.10 23.49
CA LYS A 67 2.30 -3.38 22.52
C LYS A 67 2.90 -3.89 21.21
N SER A 68 2.23 -4.86 20.61
CA SER A 68 2.56 -5.40 19.30
C SER A 68 1.30 -5.52 18.44
N LEU A 69 1.47 -5.44 17.12
CA LEU A 69 0.42 -5.70 16.16
C LEU A 69 0.50 -7.15 15.68
N PHE A 70 -0.64 -7.74 15.35
CA PHE A 70 -0.72 -8.96 14.58
C PHE A 70 -1.68 -8.77 13.41
N LEU A 71 -1.26 -9.22 12.23
CA LEU A 71 -2.05 -9.09 11.00
C LEU A 71 -3.41 -9.80 11.15
N PRO A 72 -4.44 -9.37 10.40
CA PRO A 72 -5.72 -10.04 10.43
C PRO A 72 -5.60 -11.52 10.10
N LYS A 73 -6.06 -12.37 11.02
CA LYS A 73 -6.11 -13.82 10.88
C LYS A 73 -7.52 -14.25 10.53
N LEU A 74 -7.66 -15.32 9.75
CA LEU A 74 -8.96 -15.90 9.46
C LEU A 74 -9.15 -17.23 10.19
N GLN A 75 -10.28 -17.33 10.88
CA GLN A 75 -10.69 -18.49 11.65
C GLN A 75 -12.00 -19.06 11.11
N VAL A 76 -12.14 -20.39 11.18
CA VAL A 76 -13.37 -21.14 10.89
C VAL A 76 -13.73 -22.03 12.07
N LYS A 77 -14.94 -22.58 12.06
CA LYS A 77 -15.38 -23.55 13.06
C LYS A 77 -14.85 -24.96 12.77
N ASN A 78 -14.15 -25.55 13.74
CA ASN A 78 -13.75 -26.97 13.69
C ASN A 78 -14.97 -27.90 13.95
N LYS A 79 -14.74 -29.22 13.89
CA LYS A 79 -15.80 -30.23 14.11
C LYS A 79 -16.45 -30.18 15.52
N LYS A 80 -15.80 -29.55 16.50
CA LYS A 80 -16.31 -29.34 17.87
C LYS A 80 -17.06 -28.00 18.01
N GLY A 81 -17.13 -27.18 16.97
CA GLY A 81 -17.73 -25.85 17.02
C GLY A 81 -16.82 -24.79 17.65
N GLU A 82 -15.52 -25.05 17.78
CA GLU A 82 -14.53 -24.09 18.29
C GLU A 82 -13.88 -23.32 17.13
N TRP A 83 -13.42 -22.09 17.38
CA TRP A 83 -12.71 -21.30 16.39
C TRP A 83 -11.28 -21.78 16.24
N GLN A 84 -10.86 -22.04 15.00
CA GLN A 84 -9.51 -22.42 14.65
C GLN A 84 -8.99 -21.56 13.50
N THR A 85 -7.78 -21.00 13.66
CA THR A 85 -7.11 -20.26 12.60
C THR A 85 -6.74 -21.22 11.46
N VAL A 86 -7.12 -20.85 10.24
CA VAL A 86 -6.79 -21.58 9.01
C VAL A 86 -5.91 -20.74 8.07
N ILE A 87 -6.01 -19.40 8.16
CA ILE A 87 -5.12 -18.47 7.46
C ILE A 87 -4.50 -17.52 8.50
N GLU A 88 -3.18 -17.58 8.66
CA GLU A 88 -2.44 -16.77 9.65
C GLU A 88 -2.38 -15.29 9.30
N SER A 89 -2.55 -14.93 8.03
CA SER A 89 -2.62 -13.54 7.58
C SER A 89 -3.41 -13.44 6.28
N ILE A 90 -4.45 -12.60 6.29
CA ILE A 90 -5.19 -12.21 5.08
C ILE A 90 -4.75 -10.85 4.53
N GLY A 91 -3.68 -10.26 5.08
CA GLY A 91 -3.19 -8.94 4.73
C GLY A 91 -4.03 -7.78 5.28
N ILE A 92 -3.71 -6.57 4.84
CA ILE A 92 -4.38 -5.31 5.19
C ILE A 92 -4.50 -4.41 3.96
N SER A 93 -5.50 -3.54 3.93
CA SER A 93 -5.67 -2.50 2.89
C SER A 93 -5.09 -1.19 3.38
N ILE A 94 -4.04 -0.69 2.73
CA ILE A 94 -3.28 0.47 3.25
C ILE A 94 -3.75 1.76 2.56
N GLY A 95 -4.00 2.81 3.35
CA GLY A 95 -4.17 4.19 2.91
C GLY A 95 -5.54 4.55 2.31
N ARG A 96 -6.09 3.73 1.41
CA ARG A 96 -7.41 3.96 0.79
C ARG A 96 -8.23 2.67 0.74
N PRO A 97 -9.56 2.75 0.54
CA PRO A 97 -10.37 1.55 0.38
C PRO A 97 -9.86 0.71 -0.79
N GLN A 98 -9.41 -0.50 -0.47
CA GLN A 98 -8.93 -1.50 -1.42
C GLN A 98 -9.58 -2.83 -1.08
N THR A 99 -9.84 -3.64 -2.10
CA THR A 99 -10.41 -4.97 -1.95
C THR A 99 -9.30 -6.00 -1.77
N LEU A 100 -9.28 -6.67 -0.62
CA LEU A 100 -8.52 -7.90 -0.41
C LEU A 100 -9.35 -9.09 -0.90
N VAL A 101 -8.69 -10.05 -1.54
CA VAL A 101 -9.32 -11.30 -1.96
C VAL A 101 -8.74 -12.42 -1.11
N VAL A 102 -9.61 -13.10 -0.36
CA VAL A 102 -9.24 -14.25 0.47
C VAL A 102 -9.90 -15.48 -0.11
N ASP A 103 -9.09 -16.46 -0.49
CA ASP A 103 -9.57 -17.75 -0.96
C ASP A 103 -9.84 -18.68 0.23
N LEU A 104 -11.09 -19.12 0.38
CA LEU A 104 -11.53 -20.05 1.42
C LEU A 104 -11.76 -21.46 0.86
N THR A 105 -11.37 -21.71 -0.39
CA THR A 105 -11.56 -23.00 -1.05
C THR A 105 -10.71 -24.06 -0.34
N GLY A 106 -11.38 -25.04 0.27
CA GLY A 106 -10.72 -26.10 1.04
C GLY A 106 -10.37 -25.75 2.49
N GLU A 107 -10.59 -24.51 2.93
CA GLU A 107 -10.20 -24.03 4.26
C GLU A 107 -11.20 -24.40 5.38
N PHE A 108 -12.44 -24.78 5.03
CA PHE A 108 -13.46 -25.10 6.03
C PHE A 108 -13.26 -26.47 6.68
N LEU A 109 -13.16 -26.50 8.01
CA LEU A 109 -12.91 -27.70 8.81
C LEU A 109 -14.18 -28.48 9.22
N SER A 110 -15.36 -27.95 8.89
CA SER A 110 -16.67 -28.53 9.22
C SER A 110 -17.74 -28.11 8.21
N ASN A 111 -19.01 -28.44 8.49
CA ASN A 111 -20.15 -27.99 7.68
C ASN A 111 -20.54 -26.52 7.90
N SER A 112 -20.07 -25.91 9.00
CA SER A 112 -20.24 -24.48 9.23
C SER A 112 -19.45 -23.68 8.19
N ARG A 113 -20.03 -22.59 7.72
CA ARG A 113 -19.36 -21.60 6.87
C ARG A 113 -19.25 -20.25 7.58
N GLU A 114 -19.35 -20.26 8.91
CA GLU A 114 -19.00 -19.09 9.70
C GLU A 114 -17.50 -18.84 9.61
N VAL A 115 -17.14 -17.59 9.35
CA VAL A 115 -15.76 -17.13 9.34
C VAL A 115 -15.60 -16.00 10.35
N ARG A 116 -14.42 -15.92 10.95
CA ARG A 116 -14.06 -14.84 11.87
C ARG A 116 -12.70 -14.28 11.49
N ILE A 117 -12.66 -12.97 11.30
CA ILE A 117 -11.43 -12.21 11.13
C ILE A 117 -11.04 -11.65 12.48
N VAL A 118 -9.82 -11.92 12.96
CA VAL A 118 -9.31 -11.44 14.26
C VAL A 118 -8.06 -10.61 14.02
N THR A 119 -8.02 -9.40 14.58
CA THR A 119 -6.88 -8.47 14.45
C THR A 119 -6.83 -7.51 15.63
N ASN A 120 -5.73 -6.77 15.74
CA ASN A 120 -5.64 -5.56 16.56
C ASN A 120 -5.19 -4.32 15.77
N PHE A 121 -5.12 -4.41 14.44
CA PHE A 121 -4.99 -3.24 13.55
C PHE A 121 -6.31 -2.46 13.50
N LYS A 122 -6.27 -1.13 13.57
CA LYS A 122 -7.44 -0.26 13.31
C LYS A 122 -7.92 -0.42 11.86
N THR A 123 -8.79 -1.40 11.62
CA THR A 123 -9.25 -1.78 10.28
C THR A 123 -10.73 -1.45 10.11
N TYR A 124 -11.02 -0.68 9.08
CA TYR A 124 -12.32 -0.15 8.74
C TYR A 124 -12.85 -0.87 7.49
N TRP A 125 -13.95 -1.61 7.64
CA TRP A 125 -14.58 -2.32 6.52
C TRP A 125 -15.73 -1.51 5.93
N ASP A 126 -15.82 -1.46 4.61
CA ASP A 126 -16.85 -0.72 3.87
C ASP A 126 -17.81 -1.68 3.17
N LYS A 127 -17.26 -2.69 2.48
CA LYS A 127 -18.05 -3.70 1.78
C LYS A 127 -17.41 -5.07 1.85
N ILE A 128 -18.22 -6.07 2.18
CA ILE A 128 -17.82 -7.47 2.19
C ILE A 128 -18.74 -8.27 1.28
N GLU A 129 -18.15 -8.97 0.32
CA GLU A 129 -18.87 -9.80 -0.64
C GLU A 129 -18.30 -11.22 -0.63
N VAL A 130 -19.13 -12.18 -1.02
CA VAL A 130 -18.73 -13.56 -1.19
C VAL A 130 -18.95 -13.95 -2.65
N SER A 131 -17.86 -14.32 -3.33
CA SER A 131 -17.93 -14.87 -4.67
C SER A 131 -17.92 -16.39 -4.58
N THR A 132 -19.04 -16.97 -5.00
CA THR A 132 -19.25 -18.42 -5.15
C THR A 132 -19.25 -18.88 -6.61
N SER A 133 -18.95 -17.97 -7.54
CA SER A 133 -18.95 -18.29 -8.97
C SER A 133 -17.76 -19.16 -9.37
N GLU A 134 -17.89 -19.81 -10.51
CA GLU A 134 -16.74 -20.39 -11.22
C GLU A 134 -15.73 -19.30 -11.61
N GLN A 135 -14.44 -19.66 -11.65
CA GLN A 135 -13.40 -18.80 -12.20
C GLN A 135 -13.60 -18.73 -13.71
N LYS A 136 -13.80 -17.51 -14.24
CA LYS A 136 -13.85 -17.31 -15.69
C LYS A 136 -12.44 -17.07 -16.22
N ASP A 137 -12.23 -17.49 -17.46
CA ASP A 137 -11.01 -17.15 -18.20
C ASP A 137 -10.94 -15.64 -18.44
N VAL A 138 -9.80 -15.07 -18.10
CA VAL A 138 -9.46 -13.68 -18.38
C VAL A 138 -8.25 -13.68 -19.29
N LYS A 139 -8.33 -12.96 -20.41
CA LYS A 139 -7.18 -12.73 -21.28
C LYS A 139 -6.39 -11.53 -20.74
N THR A 140 -5.13 -11.76 -20.39
CA THR A 140 -4.20 -10.70 -20.01
C THR A 140 -3.45 -10.19 -21.24
N ILE A 141 -3.22 -8.88 -21.27
CA ILE A 141 -2.34 -8.22 -22.24
C ILE A 141 -1.31 -7.47 -21.41
N GLU A 142 -0.05 -7.88 -21.49
CA GLU A 142 1.03 -7.15 -20.85
C GLU A 142 1.41 -5.96 -21.72
N MET A 143 1.58 -4.79 -21.10
CA MET A 143 1.86 -3.54 -21.78
C MET A 143 2.98 -2.82 -21.06
N GLN A 144 3.94 -2.32 -21.83
CA GLN A 144 4.97 -1.41 -21.35
C GLN A 144 4.59 0.03 -21.73
N PRO A 145 4.93 1.03 -20.90
CA PRO A 145 4.68 2.41 -21.25
C PRO A 145 5.52 2.82 -22.47
N VAL A 146 4.89 3.46 -23.45
CA VAL A 146 5.60 4.05 -24.61
C VAL A 146 6.24 5.38 -24.27
N GLN A 147 5.73 6.06 -23.23
CA GLN A 147 6.28 7.30 -22.71
C GLN A 147 6.17 7.29 -21.19
N ALA A 148 7.24 7.69 -20.52
CA ALA A 148 7.29 7.90 -19.08
C ALA A 148 8.01 9.21 -18.77
N ASP A 149 7.30 10.16 -18.18
CA ASP A 149 7.84 11.48 -17.84
C ASP A 149 7.74 11.75 -16.34
N LEU A 150 8.88 12.07 -15.72
CA LEU A 150 8.92 12.60 -14.37
C LEU A 150 8.72 14.13 -14.43
N ARG A 151 7.71 14.65 -13.73
CA ARG A 151 7.46 16.10 -13.66
C ARG A 151 7.22 16.56 -12.23
N GLU A 152 7.51 17.84 -11.99
CA GLU A 152 7.06 18.50 -10.77
C GLU A 152 5.60 18.89 -10.94
N ARG A 153 4.75 18.41 -10.05
CA ARG A 153 3.31 18.71 -10.07
C ARG A 153 2.89 19.53 -8.86
N GLY A 154 3.40 19.19 -7.69
CA GLY A 154 2.88 19.66 -6.41
C GLY A 154 2.01 18.59 -5.74
N PHE A 155 1.26 18.99 -4.71
CA PHE A 155 0.54 18.06 -3.85
C PHE A 155 -0.94 18.03 -4.19
N SER A 156 -1.53 16.84 -4.26
CA SER A 156 -2.98 16.74 -4.37
C SER A 156 -3.65 17.24 -3.08
N GLU A 157 -4.75 17.97 -3.21
CA GLU A 157 -5.56 18.43 -2.06
C GLU A 157 -6.02 17.23 -1.23
N GLU A 158 -5.82 17.28 0.08
CA GLU A 158 -6.28 16.22 0.98
C GLU A 158 -7.78 16.31 1.23
N MET A 159 -8.47 15.18 1.12
CA MET A 159 -9.88 15.03 1.47
C MET A 159 -10.00 14.10 2.67
N LYS A 160 -10.84 14.46 3.65
CA LYS A 160 -11.06 13.68 4.87
C LYS A 160 -12.43 13.03 4.89
N TYR A 161 -12.47 11.76 5.29
CA TYR A 161 -13.68 10.97 5.54
C TYR A 161 -13.54 10.28 6.90
N GLY A 162 -13.98 10.96 7.96
CA GLY A 162 -13.64 10.55 9.32
C GLY A 162 -12.12 10.65 9.56
N GLU A 163 -11.50 9.55 9.99
CA GLU A 163 -10.03 9.45 10.14
C GLU A 163 -9.30 9.14 8.83
N MET A 164 -10.02 8.74 7.77
CA MET A 164 -9.41 8.41 6.49
C MET A 164 -9.01 9.66 5.73
N ILE A 165 -7.78 9.70 5.24
CA ILE A 165 -7.28 10.76 4.35
C ILE A 165 -7.12 10.16 2.95
N THR A 166 -7.74 10.81 1.96
CA THR A 166 -7.53 10.55 0.53
C THR A 166 -7.17 11.85 -0.16
N THR A 167 -7.02 11.86 -1.49
CA THR A 167 -6.60 13.05 -2.24
C THR A 167 -7.50 13.34 -3.43
N ASN A 168 -7.69 14.63 -3.72
CA ASN A 168 -8.30 15.12 -4.94
C ASN A 168 -7.20 15.40 -5.97
N TYR A 169 -7.10 14.54 -6.98
CA TYR A 169 -6.08 14.65 -8.01
C TYR A 169 -6.26 15.86 -8.93
N ASP A 170 -7.46 16.39 -9.10
CA ASP A 170 -7.67 17.55 -10.00
C ASP A 170 -7.29 18.88 -9.35
N ARG A 171 -6.98 18.87 -8.05
CA ARG A 171 -6.62 20.07 -7.28
C ARG A 171 -5.21 19.97 -6.76
N VAL A 172 -4.36 20.89 -7.21
CA VAL A 172 -2.96 20.98 -6.86
C VAL A 172 -2.75 22.10 -5.82
N LEU A 173 -2.05 21.76 -4.75
CA LEU A 173 -1.57 22.67 -3.71
C LEU A 173 -0.04 22.73 -3.73
N ASN A 174 0.50 23.93 -3.60
CA ASN A 174 1.94 24.18 -3.52
C ASN A 174 2.26 24.92 -2.21
N ASP A 175 1.81 24.36 -1.09
CA ASP A 175 1.88 24.94 0.26
C ASP A 175 3.20 24.66 0.99
N LYS A 176 4.15 23.96 0.35
CA LYS A 176 5.46 23.58 0.90
C LYS A 176 5.37 22.84 2.25
N ARG A 177 4.26 22.14 2.52
CA ARG A 177 4.04 21.48 3.82
C ARG A 177 4.92 20.26 4.09
N TRP A 178 5.56 19.72 3.05
CA TRP A 178 6.32 18.48 3.14
C TRP A 178 7.81 18.74 3.22
N LYS A 179 8.47 17.97 4.09
CA LYS A 179 9.92 17.85 4.17
C LYS A 179 10.48 17.31 2.85
N TYR A 180 11.69 17.73 2.51
CA TYR A 180 12.48 17.14 1.43
C TYR A 180 13.68 16.41 2.04
N PHE A 181 14.04 15.26 1.50
CA PHE A 181 15.35 14.67 1.77
C PHE A 181 16.44 15.51 1.09
N SER A 182 17.61 15.58 1.71
CA SER A 182 18.82 16.01 1.03
C SER A 182 19.40 14.90 0.15
N GLY A 183 20.06 15.30 -0.94
CA GLY A 183 20.64 14.39 -1.92
C GLY A 183 20.25 14.76 -3.35
N THR A 184 20.47 13.84 -4.28
CA THR A 184 20.21 14.07 -5.69
C THR A 184 19.11 13.15 -6.18
N PHE A 185 18.16 13.72 -6.91
CA PHE A 185 16.98 13.05 -7.47
C PHE A 185 17.10 12.92 -8.98
N THR A 186 16.24 12.08 -9.57
CA THR A 186 16.12 11.97 -11.02
C THR A 186 15.70 13.31 -11.62
N ARG A 187 16.28 13.65 -12.78
CA ARG A 187 15.95 14.82 -13.60
C ARG A 187 14.52 14.73 -14.10
N LEU A 188 13.93 15.89 -14.39
CA LEU A 188 12.60 15.94 -15.00
C LEU A 188 12.64 15.55 -16.48
N GLY A 189 11.48 15.22 -17.02
CA GLY A 189 11.27 14.79 -18.40
C GLY A 189 11.34 13.27 -18.55
N ALA A 190 11.72 12.82 -19.75
CA ALA A 190 11.68 11.41 -20.13
C ALA A 190 12.59 10.55 -19.26
N VAL A 191 12.03 9.45 -18.74
CA VAL A 191 12.66 8.46 -17.85
C VAL A 191 12.37 7.01 -18.27
N ASN A 192 11.91 6.76 -19.51
CA ASN A 192 11.59 5.43 -20.03
C ASN A 192 12.70 4.40 -19.74
N GLN A 193 13.97 4.76 -19.96
CA GLN A 193 15.12 3.89 -19.76
C GLN A 193 15.23 3.36 -18.31
N LEU A 194 14.77 4.13 -17.32
CA LEU A 194 14.79 3.73 -15.90
C LEU A 194 13.69 2.72 -15.54
N LEU A 195 12.77 2.44 -16.47
CA LEU A 195 11.60 1.58 -16.25
C LEU A 195 11.60 0.32 -17.12
N GLU A 196 12.67 0.06 -17.87
CA GLU A 196 12.78 -1.08 -18.80
C GLU A 196 12.89 -2.43 -18.07
N ALA A 197 13.38 -2.45 -16.84
CA ALA A 197 13.57 -3.66 -16.06
C ALA A 197 13.45 -3.41 -14.54
N ILE A 198 13.22 -4.49 -13.78
CA ILE A 198 13.29 -4.50 -12.31
C ILE A 198 14.69 -4.96 -11.92
N ASP A 199 15.64 -4.04 -11.89
CA ASP A 199 17.07 -4.35 -11.79
C ASP A 199 17.83 -3.50 -10.76
N ASP A 200 17.13 -2.95 -9.77
CA ASP A 200 17.65 -1.98 -8.78
C ASP A 200 18.11 -0.65 -9.39
N VAL A 201 17.67 -0.30 -10.61
CA VAL A 201 17.68 1.09 -11.10
C VAL A 201 16.31 1.71 -10.83
N PHE A 202 16.28 2.97 -10.38
CA PHE A 202 15.06 3.61 -9.93
C PHE A 202 14.89 5.01 -10.52
N VAL A 203 13.65 5.37 -10.82
CA VAL A 203 13.23 6.77 -10.83
C VAL A 203 13.20 7.25 -9.37
N ILE A 204 14.14 8.13 -9.00
CA ILE A 204 14.25 8.70 -7.66
C ILE A 204 13.41 9.98 -7.63
N SER A 205 12.14 9.85 -7.25
CA SER A 205 11.20 10.97 -7.11
C SER A 205 11.32 11.68 -5.76
N LYS A 206 11.14 13.00 -5.73
CA LYS A 206 10.95 13.77 -4.50
C LYS A 206 9.47 13.97 -4.18
N THR A 207 9.18 14.47 -2.98
CA THR A 207 7.82 14.85 -2.60
C THR A 207 7.26 15.90 -3.57
N GLY A 208 6.05 15.68 -4.08
CA GLY A 208 5.39 16.55 -5.06
C GLY A 208 5.75 16.30 -6.52
N ASP A 209 6.64 15.35 -6.81
CA ASP A 209 6.80 14.85 -8.17
C ASP A 209 5.64 13.94 -8.58
N GLU A 210 5.49 13.79 -9.89
CA GLU A 210 4.57 12.87 -10.54
C GLU A 210 5.28 12.15 -11.69
N LEU A 211 5.02 10.85 -11.81
CA LEU A 211 5.40 10.04 -12.96
C LEU A 211 4.18 9.84 -13.87
N VAL A 212 4.22 10.42 -15.06
CA VAL A 212 3.15 10.31 -16.06
C VAL A 212 3.51 9.20 -17.04
N LEU A 213 2.62 8.22 -17.19
CA LEU A 213 2.80 7.07 -18.07
C LEU A 213 1.77 7.13 -19.21
N SER A 214 2.24 6.90 -20.43
CA SER A 214 1.37 6.70 -21.60
C SER A 214 1.59 5.31 -22.17
N PHE A 215 0.50 4.68 -22.61
CA PHE A 215 0.50 3.33 -23.18
C PHE A 215 -0.14 3.39 -24.57
N GLU A 216 0.21 2.42 -25.43
CA GLU A 216 -0.46 2.25 -26.72
C GLU A 216 -1.96 2.08 -26.55
N ALA A 217 -2.74 2.67 -27.45
CA ALA A 217 -4.18 2.50 -27.43
C ALA A 217 -4.56 1.05 -27.77
N LEU A 218 -5.37 0.43 -26.93
CA LEU A 218 -5.90 -0.92 -27.19
C LEU A 218 -7.02 -0.86 -28.24
N PRO A 219 -7.18 -1.91 -29.07
CA PRO A 219 -8.25 -1.98 -30.06
C PRO A 219 -9.63 -2.05 -29.40
N GLU A 220 -10.67 -1.66 -30.15
CA GLU A 220 -12.06 -1.79 -29.69
C GLU A 220 -12.42 -3.24 -29.34
N LEU A 221 -13.20 -3.40 -28.28
CA LEU A 221 -13.65 -4.71 -27.83
C LEU A 221 -15.00 -5.09 -28.44
N PRO A 222 -15.25 -6.39 -28.67
CA PRO A 222 -16.59 -6.90 -28.98
C PRO A 222 -17.62 -6.48 -27.93
N LYS A 223 -18.87 -6.33 -28.35
CA LYS A 223 -20.02 -6.08 -27.47
C LYS A 223 -20.02 -7.07 -26.30
N ASN A 224 -20.20 -6.56 -25.08
CA ASN A 224 -20.17 -7.29 -23.79
C ASN A 224 -18.78 -7.65 -23.23
N LYS A 225 -17.67 -7.18 -23.81
CA LYS A 225 -16.35 -7.25 -23.19
C LYS A 225 -15.94 -5.88 -22.66
N LYS A 226 -15.08 -5.86 -21.63
CA LYS A 226 -14.50 -4.64 -21.06
C LYS A 226 -13.01 -4.84 -20.78
N TYR A 227 -12.22 -3.78 -20.92
CA TYR A 227 -10.87 -3.76 -20.37
C TYR A 227 -10.93 -3.51 -18.87
N THR A 228 -10.00 -4.10 -18.14
CA THR A 228 -9.72 -3.77 -16.74
C THR A 228 -8.22 -3.57 -16.66
N PHE A 229 -7.80 -2.43 -16.14
CA PHE A 229 -6.40 -2.06 -16.09
C PHE A 229 -5.85 -2.35 -14.70
N LEU A 230 -4.67 -2.97 -14.68
CA LEU A 230 -3.87 -3.13 -13.48
C LEU A 230 -2.53 -2.47 -13.75
N LEU A 231 -2.19 -1.46 -12.95
CA LEU A 231 -0.87 -0.87 -12.95
C LEU A 231 0.00 -1.66 -11.97
N PHE A 232 1.01 -2.32 -12.48
CA PHE A 232 2.05 -2.96 -11.67
C PHE A 232 3.20 -1.97 -11.48
N ALA A 233 3.57 -1.69 -10.24
CA ALA A 233 4.69 -0.84 -9.90
C ALA A 233 5.61 -1.58 -8.92
N ASP A 234 6.91 -1.54 -9.21
CA ASP A 234 7.95 -2.11 -8.36
C ASP A 234 8.86 -0.98 -7.87
N GLY A 235 9.01 -0.86 -6.55
CA GLY A 235 9.83 0.19 -5.97
C GLY A 235 9.77 0.23 -4.46
N TYR A 236 10.37 1.28 -3.91
CA TYR A 236 10.47 1.50 -2.47
C TYR A 236 9.93 2.87 -2.10
N SER A 237 9.26 2.94 -0.94
CA SER A 237 8.93 4.20 -0.28
C SER A 237 9.86 4.39 0.90
N LYS A 238 10.60 5.50 0.92
CA LYS A 238 11.43 5.89 2.05
C LYS A 238 10.65 6.86 2.94
N GLU A 239 10.59 6.54 4.23
CA GLU A 239 9.88 7.34 5.24
C GLU A 239 10.77 8.45 5.81
N MET A 240 10.17 9.62 6.06
CA MET A 240 10.82 10.83 6.56
C MET A 240 10.64 11.06 8.08
N ASP A 241 9.97 10.13 8.76
CA ASP A 241 9.78 10.16 10.21
C ASP A 241 11.13 10.03 10.92
N ILE A 242 11.38 10.84 11.96
CA ILE A 242 12.66 10.93 12.66
C ILE A 242 13.17 9.60 13.23
N ASN A 243 12.28 8.64 13.51
CA ASN A 243 12.61 7.31 14.01
C ASN A 243 12.81 6.28 12.88
N SER A 244 12.73 6.70 11.62
CA SER A 244 13.07 5.87 10.46
C SER A 244 14.60 5.73 10.35
N GLY A 245 15.09 4.65 9.75
CA GLY A 245 16.52 4.38 9.71
C GLY A 245 17.36 5.33 8.82
N SER A 246 16.75 6.10 7.93
CA SER A 246 17.44 7.13 7.12
C SER A 246 16.49 8.28 6.76
N PRO A 247 16.12 9.14 7.72
CA PRO A 247 14.95 10.02 7.61
C PRO A 247 15.24 11.39 7.00
N ASP A 248 16.49 11.67 6.63
CA ASP A 248 16.93 12.99 6.18
C ASP A 248 17.52 13.00 4.76
N GLN A 249 17.87 11.84 4.21
CA GLN A 249 18.68 11.76 2.99
C GLN A 249 18.17 10.72 2.00
N VAL A 250 18.37 10.99 0.71
CA VAL A 250 18.00 10.08 -0.40
C VAL A 250 18.79 8.78 -0.36
N PHE A 251 20.11 8.87 -0.18
CA PHE A 251 21.01 7.72 -0.14
C PHE A 251 21.23 7.25 1.31
N PRO A 252 21.55 5.96 1.54
CA PRO A 252 21.68 4.89 0.55
C PRO A 252 20.34 4.47 -0.07
N LEU A 253 20.34 4.03 -1.33
CA LEU A 253 19.12 3.49 -1.96
C LEU A 253 18.88 2.04 -1.51
N PRO A 254 17.62 1.63 -1.26
CA PRO A 254 17.30 0.22 -1.06
C PRO A 254 17.54 -0.59 -2.35
N PHE A 255 17.72 -1.91 -2.21
CA PHE A 255 17.88 -2.84 -3.33
C PHE A 255 17.29 -4.21 -3.00
N LYS A 256 16.92 -5.01 -4.00
CA LYS A 256 16.14 -6.26 -3.84
C LYS A 256 16.80 -7.29 -2.96
N ARG A 257 18.11 -7.45 -3.08
CA ARG A 257 18.88 -8.48 -2.35
C ARG A 257 19.28 -8.07 -0.93
N MET A 258 18.93 -6.87 -0.48
CA MET A 258 19.24 -6.43 0.88
C MET A 258 18.43 -7.25 1.90
N LYS A 259 19.04 -7.61 3.04
CA LYS A 259 18.36 -8.36 4.10
C LYS A 259 17.38 -7.49 4.89
N LYS A 260 17.75 -6.23 5.09
CA LYS A 260 16.96 -5.22 5.78
C LYS A 260 17.36 -3.83 5.31
N TYR A 261 16.50 -2.84 5.55
CA TYR A 261 16.82 -1.44 5.32
C TYR A 261 16.72 -0.64 6.62
N PRO A 262 17.69 0.25 6.92
CA PRO A 262 18.98 0.39 6.25
C PRO A 262 19.82 -0.88 6.33
N TYR A 263 20.56 -1.17 5.27
CA TYR A 263 21.43 -2.34 5.19
C TYR A 263 22.73 -2.12 5.95
N ALA A 264 23.33 -3.22 6.44
CA ALA A 264 24.55 -3.16 7.23
C ALA A 264 25.79 -2.87 6.36
N ALA A 265 26.92 -2.52 6.97
CA ALA A 265 28.14 -2.12 6.26
C ALA A 265 28.76 -3.26 5.41
N ASP A 266 28.42 -4.52 5.69
CA ASP A 266 28.80 -5.71 4.93
C ASP A 266 27.90 -5.96 3.70
N GLU A 267 26.82 -5.20 3.55
CA GLU A 267 25.95 -5.19 2.38
C GLU A 267 26.25 -3.97 1.52
N GLN A 268 26.28 -4.16 0.20
CA GLN A 268 26.53 -3.09 -0.76
C GLN A 268 25.44 -3.06 -1.82
N PHE A 269 25.01 -1.84 -2.16
CA PHE A 269 24.16 -1.63 -3.32
C PHE A 269 24.88 -2.16 -4.56
N PRO A 270 24.22 -2.97 -5.42
CA PRO A 270 24.85 -3.62 -6.56
C PRO A 270 25.14 -2.63 -7.70
N MET A 271 26.06 -1.71 -7.47
CA MET A 271 26.44 -0.63 -8.40
C MET A 271 27.44 -1.15 -9.43
N THR A 272 26.93 -1.59 -10.58
CA THR A 272 27.76 -1.86 -11.76
C THR A 272 28.17 -0.54 -12.44
N GLU A 273 29.15 -0.61 -13.34
CA GLU A 273 29.56 0.55 -14.14
C GLU A 273 28.43 1.06 -15.05
N GLU A 274 27.60 0.16 -15.57
CA GLU A 274 26.41 0.50 -16.36
C GLU A 274 25.39 1.28 -15.53
N LYS A 275 25.03 0.78 -14.33
CA LYS A 275 24.10 1.48 -13.42
C LYS A 275 24.65 2.83 -12.98
N ARG A 276 25.96 2.92 -12.74
CA ARG A 276 26.63 4.19 -12.42
C ARG A 276 26.42 5.21 -13.53
N ARG A 277 26.66 4.84 -14.79
CA ARG A 277 26.45 5.74 -15.94
C ARG A 277 25.01 6.21 -16.07
N ILE A 278 24.04 5.30 -15.85
CA ILE A 278 22.62 5.66 -15.84
C ILE A 278 22.34 6.68 -14.73
N TYR A 279 22.82 6.46 -13.51
CA TYR A 279 22.63 7.42 -12.43
C TYR A 279 23.35 8.75 -12.66
N ASP A 280 24.56 8.75 -13.24
CA ASP A 280 25.28 9.97 -13.58
C ASP A 280 24.52 10.81 -14.62
N GLU A 281 23.83 10.16 -15.56
CA GLU A 281 23.00 10.83 -16.58
C GLU A 281 21.67 11.34 -16.01
N TYR A 282 20.97 10.50 -15.24
CA TYR A 282 19.59 10.77 -14.84
C TYR A 282 19.47 11.44 -13.47
N THR A 283 20.37 11.21 -12.52
CA THR A 283 20.27 11.72 -11.15
C THR A 283 21.04 13.02 -11.01
N THR A 284 20.49 14.09 -11.58
CA THR A 284 21.14 15.42 -11.70
C THR A 284 20.38 16.56 -11.04
N ARG A 285 19.33 16.27 -10.24
CA ARG A 285 18.52 17.28 -9.55
C ARG A 285 18.84 17.33 -8.05
N PRO A 286 19.78 18.18 -7.60
CA PRO A 286 20.18 18.24 -6.20
C PRO A 286 19.16 18.99 -5.35
N VAL A 287 18.91 18.47 -4.14
CA VAL A 287 18.23 19.14 -3.05
C VAL A 287 19.20 19.22 -1.88
N ARG A 288 19.48 20.43 -1.41
CA ARG A 288 20.35 20.67 -0.27
C ARG A 288 19.50 20.88 0.97
N ASP A 289 20.00 20.44 2.12
CA ASP A 289 19.43 20.82 3.40
C ASP A 289 19.47 22.35 3.53
N VAL A 290 18.29 22.96 3.51
CA VAL A 290 18.15 24.34 3.94
C VAL A 290 17.95 24.27 5.45
N LEU A 291 19.05 24.32 6.20
CA LEU A 291 18.94 24.66 7.62
C LEU A 291 18.19 26.00 7.70
N PRO A 292 17.10 26.10 8.47
CA PRO A 292 16.47 27.40 8.68
C PRO A 292 17.52 28.34 9.28
N SER A 293 17.59 29.55 8.74
CA SER A 293 18.45 30.62 9.27
C SER A 293 18.19 30.80 10.77
N ILE A 294 19.25 30.86 11.58
CA ILE A 294 19.18 31.22 13.01
C ILE A 294 18.90 32.72 13.18
N GLU A 295 18.81 33.51 12.10
CA GLU A 295 18.31 34.87 12.18
C GLU A 295 16.82 34.87 12.54
N LEU A 296 16.55 34.76 13.84
CA LEU A 296 15.36 35.28 14.48
C LEU A 296 15.27 36.74 14.08
N GLY A 297 14.42 37.02 13.08
CA GLY A 297 14.11 38.37 12.65
C GLY A 297 13.59 39.16 13.86
N VAL A 298 14.44 40.03 14.38
CA VAL A 298 13.99 41.20 15.14
C VAL A 298 13.28 42.10 14.13
N LYS A 299 11.95 42.05 14.13
CA LYS A 299 11.08 43.16 13.73
C LYS A 299 9.85 43.18 14.62
#